data_AF-A0A0F8RX78-F1
#
_entry.id   AF-A0A0F8RX78-F1
#
_cell.length_a   1.000
_cell.length_b   1.000
_cell.length_c   1.000
_cell.angle_alpha   90.00
_cell.angle_beta   90.00
_cell.angle_gamma   90.00
#
_symmetry.space_group_name_H-M   'P 1'
#
loop_
_entity.id
_entity.type
_entity.pdbx_description
1 polymer ?
#
loop_
_entity_poly.entity_id
_entity_poly.type
_entity_poly.pdbx_seq_one_letter_code
_entity_poly.pdbx_strand_id
1 'polypeptide(L)'
;MIPEVSKLKCEINPKIITPDFEANVLGWLEKQAKDYELKWLLVHADDGVIWGELRNDKLHLSSDLFGPQLRTKTLLMARLFGFNGELFLWKIDNCIWQARLIKDLEGDENEYFDETMLLWGTKCKKSKDGFYLWEHASEGLRHAPPVSKKEDLKLKVRHYIDYDEDGQAYVNFSRLVFLGANVRGGVA
;
A
#
# COMPACT_ATOMS: atom_id res chain seq x y z
N MET A 1 4.62 1.59 24.59
CA MET A 1 4.03 0.27 24.29
C MET A 1 5.13 -0.53 23.61
N ILE A 2 5.45 -1.72 24.10
CA ILE A 2 6.45 -2.59 23.47
C ILE A 2 5.70 -3.34 22.35
N PRO A 3 6.18 -3.29 21.09
CA PRO A 3 5.55 -4.05 20.02
C PRO A 3 5.68 -5.55 20.30
N GLU A 4 4.60 -6.30 20.08
CA GLU A 4 4.63 -7.75 20.15
C GLU A 4 5.33 -8.30 18.91
N VAL A 5 6.48 -8.95 19.11
CA VAL A 5 7.25 -9.58 18.04
C VAL A 5 6.72 -10.99 17.81
N SER A 6 6.45 -11.32 16.56
CA SER A 6 5.97 -12.62 16.10
C SER A 6 6.85 -13.13 14.96
N LYS A 7 6.66 -14.41 14.58
CA LYS A 7 7.36 -15.03 13.45
C LYS A 7 6.41 -15.40 12.33
N LEU A 8 6.88 -15.27 11.10
CA LEU A 8 6.11 -15.60 9.89
C LEU A 8 7.07 -15.90 8.74
N LYS A 9 6.68 -16.81 7.85
CA LYS A 9 7.39 -17.00 6.60
C LYS A 9 7.25 -15.78 5.69
N CYS A 10 8.34 -15.29 5.14
CA CYS A 10 8.34 -14.20 4.17
C CYS A 10 9.31 -14.49 3.01
N GLU A 11 8.82 -14.30 1.79
CA GLU A 11 9.61 -14.34 0.56
C GLU A 11 9.64 -12.95 -0.08
N ILE A 12 10.83 -12.54 -0.51
CA ILE A 12 11.06 -11.24 -1.16
C ILE A 12 11.67 -11.49 -2.52
N ASN A 13 10.97 -11.04 -3.56
CA ASN A 13 11.43 -11.21 -4.94
C ASN A 13 11.52 -9.86 -5.66
N PRO A 14 12.62 -9.57 -6.38
CA PRO A 14 12.61 -8.48 -7.34
C PRO A 14 11.59 -8.81 -8.44
N LYS A 15 10.84 -7.81 -8.87
CA LYS A 15 9.83 -7.96 -9.91
C LYS A 15 10.27 -7.26 -11.18
N ILE A 16 10.36 -8.02 -12.26
CA ILE A 16 10.68 -7.48 -13.58
C ILE A 16 9.50 -6.62 -14.06
N ILE A 17 9.82 -5.40 -14.47
CA ILE A 17 8.87 -4.45 -15.03
C ILE A 17 8.90 -4.63 -16.55
N THR A 18 7.73 -4.84 -17.13
CA THR A 18 7.60 -5.11 -18.56
C THR A 18 7.72 -3.80 -19.36
N PRO A 19 8.22 -3.84 -20.61
CA PRO A 19 8.44 -2.62 -21.41
C PRO A 19 7.19 -1.78 -21.67
N ASP A 20 6.01 -2.39 -21.62
CA ASP A 20 4.71 -1.73 -21.81
C ASP A 20 4.21 -0.99 -20.55
N PHE A 21 4.93 -1.11 -19.42
CA PHE A 21 4.56 -0.48 -18.15
C PHE A 21 4.29 1.02 -18.30
N GLU A 22 5.17 1.76 -18.97
CA GLU A 22 5.00 3.21 -19.09
C GLU A 22 3.79 3.61 -19.93
N ALA A 23 3.47 2.79 -20.94
CA ALA A 23 2.36 3.01 -21.85
C ALA A 23 1.00 2.60 -21.23
N ASN A 24 0.99 1.65 -20.29
CA ASN A 24 -0.22 1.14 -19.65
C ASN A 24 -0.01 0.80 -18.17
N VAL A 25 0.32 1.81 -17.37
CA VAL A 25 0.55 1.66 -15.92
C VAL A 25 -0.65 1.05 -15.19
N LEU A 26 -1.88 1.45 -15.54
CA LEU A 26 -3.08 0.92 -14.90
C LEU A 26 -3.28 -0.56 -15.21
N GLY A 27 -3.17 -0.96 -16.47
CA GLY A 27 -3.29 -2.37 -16.87
C GLY A 27 -2.21 -3.25 -16.23
N TRP A 28 -0.98 -2.73 -16.11
CA TRP A 28 0.10 -3.44 -15.43
C TRP A 28 -0.21 -3.63 -13.94
N LEU A 29 -0.62 -2.58 -13.23
CA LEU A 29 -0.99 -2.63 -11.82
C LEU A 29 -2.19 -3.56 -11.59
N GLU A 30 -3.23 -3.46 -12.42
CA GLU A 30 -4.40 -4.34 -12.33
C GLU A 30 -4.02 -5.81 -12.51
N LYS A 31 -3.12 -6.12 -13.46
CA LYS A 31 -2.61 -7.49 -13.62
C LYS A 31 -1.91 -7.98 -12.36
N GLN A 32 -1.00 -7.19 -11.79
CA GLN A 32 -0.31 -7.60 -10.57
C GLN A 32 -1.27 -7.74 -9.37
N ALA A 33 -2.26 -6.85 -9.27
CA ALA A 33 -3.28 -6.92 -8.21
C ALA A 33 -4.05 -8.25 -8.26
N LYS A 34 -4.38 -8.74 -9.46
CA LYS A 34 -5.03 -10.04 -9.67
C LYS A 34 -4.10 -11.20 -9.38
N ASP A 35 -2.93 -11.22 -10.01
CA ASP A 35 -1.98 -12.33 -9.93
C ASP A 35 -1.55 -12.62 -8.48
N TYR A 36 -1.55 -11.59 -7.62
CA TYR A 36 -1.09 -11.65 -6.24
C TYR A 36 -2.18 -11.35 -5.20
N GLU A 37 -3.46 -11.28 -5.61
CA GLU A 37 -4.61 -11.04 -4.73
C GLU A 37 -4.47 -9.78 -3.84
N LEU A 38 -3.87 -8.72 -4.39
CA LEU A 38 -3.61 -7.46 -3.68
C LEU A 38 -4.81 -6.53 -3.84
N LYS A 39 -5.50 -6.28 -2.72
CA LYS A 39 -6.80 -5.59 -2.72
C LYS A 39 -6.69 -4.08 -2.88
N TRP A 40 -5.70 -3.44 -2.28
CA TRP A 40 -5.61 -1.98 -2.21
C TRP A 40 -4.43 -1.46 -3.00
N LEU A 41 -4.60 -0.26 -3.58
CA LEU A 41 -3.54 0.52 -4.20
C LEU A 41 -3.36 1.83 -3.43
N LEU A 42 -2.12 2.18 -3.14
CA LEU A 42 -1.71 3.50 -2.70
C LEU A 42 -0.61 4.03 -3.63
N VAL A 43 -0.89 5.14 -4.30
CA VAL A 43 0.03 5.80 -5.22
C VAL A 43 0.40 7.17 -4.67
N HIS A 44 1.70 7.45 -4.69
CA HIS A 44 2.23 8.79 -4.50
C HIS A 44 2.66 9.34 -5.86
N ALA A 45 2.06 10.45 -6.26
CA ALA A 45 2.42 11.24 -7.43
C ALA A 45 2.88 12.64 -6.98
N ASP A 46 3.57 13.35 -7.86
CA ASP A 46 4.00 14.73 -7.61
C ASP A 46 2.84 15.69 -7.30
N ASP A 47 1.65 15.41 -7.85
CA ASP A 47 0.45 16.22 -7.76
C ASP A 47 -0.61 15.64 -6.81
N GLY A 48 -0.28 14.60 -6.05
CA GLY A 48 -1.11 14.11 -4.95
C GLY A 48 -1.06 12.60 -4.70
N VAL A 49 -2.02 12.14 -3.91
CA VAL A 49 -2.17 10.72 -3.55
C VAL A 49 -3.39 10.13 -4.25
N ILE A 50 -3.22 8.95 -4.83
CA ILE A 50 -4.29 8.19 -5.48
C ILE A 50 -4.48 6.88 -4.72
N TRP A 51 -5.72 6.60 -4.34
CA TRP A 51 -6.10 5.30 -3.79
C TRP A 51 -6.76 4.45 -4.85
N GLY A 52 -6.66 3.13 -4.72
CA GLY A 52 -7.44 2.22 -5.53
C GLY A 52 -7.91 1.01 -4.73
N GLU A 53 -8.93 0.35 -5.26
CA GLU A 53 -9.50 -0.87 -4.71
C GLU A 53 -9.80 -1.85 -5.85
N LEU A 54 -9.28 -3.07 -5.74
CA LEU A 54 -9.61 -4.16 -6.65
C LEU A 54 -11.02 -4.65 -6.33
N ARG A 55 -11.95 -4.50 -7.30
CA ARG A 55 -13.33 -4.97 -7.20
C ARG A 55 -13.73 -5.60 -8.52
N ASN A 56 -14.36 -6.77 -8.49
CA ASN A 56 -14.80 -7.49 -9.70
C ASN A 56 -13.69 -7.59 -10.77
N ASP A 57 -12.48 -7.96 -10.34
CA ASP A 57 -11.30 -8.05 -11.20
C ASP A 57 -10.97 -6.75 -11.96
N LYS A 58 -11.28 -5.58 -11.39
CA LYS A 58 -10.84 -4.30 -11.93
C LYS A 58 -10.32 -3.40 -10.84
N LEU A 59 -9.27 -2.65 -11.14
CA LEU A 59 -8.73 -1.68 -10.21
C LEU A 59 -9.48 -0.36 -10.37
N HIS A 60 -10.39 -0.08 -9.44
CA HIS A 60 -11.08 1.20 -9.39
C HIS A 60 -10.18 2.23 -8.70
N LEU A 61 -10.11 3.45 -9.24
CA LEU A 61 -9.25 4.49 -8.71
C LEU A 61 -10.05 5.64 -8.13
N SER A 62 -9.55 6.20 -7.03
CA SER A 62 -10.06 7.45 -6.50
C SER A 62 -9.90 8.58 -7.51
N SER A 63 -8.85 8.55 -8.35
CA SER A 63 -8.54 9.55 -9.37
C SER A 63 -9.64 9.75 -10.42
N ASP A 64 -10.47 8.74 -10.66
CA ASP A 64 -11.59 8.83 -11.60
C ASP A 64 -12.72 9.72 -11.05
N LEU A 65 -12.67 10.05 -9.75
CA LEU A 65 -13.71 10.74 -9.01
C LEU A 65 -13.17 12.01 -8.32
N PHE A 66 -11.96 11.92 -7.75
CA PHE A 66 -11.32 12.89 -6.90
C PHE A 66 -9.80 12.86 -7.10
N GLY A 67 -9.17 14.03 -7.24
CA GLY A 67 -7.71 14.15 -7.25
C GLY A 67 -7.06 13.96 -8.62
N PRO A 68 -5.72 13.74 -8.65
CA PRO A 68 -4.96 13.71 -9.89
C PRO A 68 -5.14 12.39 -10.65
N GLN A 69 -4.96 12.42 -11.98
CA GLN A 69 -4.99 11.22 -12.81
C GLN A 69 -3.71 10.40 -12.67
N LEU A 70 -3.85 9.07 -12.66
CA LEU A 70 -2.70 8.16 -12.66
C LEU A 70 -1.92 8.29 -13.98
N ARG A 71 -0.68 8.78 -13.90
CA ARG A 71 0.22 8.94 -15.06
C ARG A 71 1.65 8.59 -14.67
N THR A 72 2.34 7.84 -15.51
CA THR A 72 3.74 7.43 -15.29
C THR A 72 4.69 8.63 -15.09
N LYS A 73 4.41 9.76 -15.76
CA LYS A 73 5.21 11.00 -15.66
C LYS A 73 5.20 11.59 -14.26
N THR A 74 4.05 11.58 -13.58
CA THR A 74 3.88 12.14 -12.23
C THR A 74 4.07 11.10 -11.12
N LEU A 75 4.02 9.81 -11.45
CA LEU A 75 4.20 8.71 -10.52
C LEU A 75 5.59 8.74 -9.86
N LEU A 76 5.61 8.72 -8.54
CA LEU A 76 6.83 8.61 -7.73
C LEU A 76 6.97 7.18 -7.19
N MET A 77 5.88 6.64 -6.64
CA MET A 77 5.80 5.25 -6.19
C MET A 77 4.36 4.73 -6.16
N ALA A 78 4.22 3.41 -6.23
CA ALA A 78 2.95 2.72 -6.05
C ALA A 78 3.14 1.53 -5.10
N ARG A 79 2.17 1.31 -4.23
CA ARG A 79 2.08 0.14 -3.36
C ARG A 79 0.74 -0.53 -3.62
N LEU A 80 0.79 -1.71 -4.24
CA LEU A 80 -0.34 -2.64 -4.23
C LEU A 80 -0.16 -3.56 -3.03
N PHE A 81 -1.17 -3.72 -2.20
CA PHE A 81 -1.03 -4.47 -0.95
C PHE A 81 -2.31 -5.19 -0.55
N GLY A 82 -2.10 -6.22 0.28
CA GLY A 82 -3.14 -7.03 0.88
C GLY A 82 -2.63 -7.75 2.12
N PHE A 83 -3.47 -8.61 2.68
CA PHE A 83 -3.15 -9.30 3.93
C PHE A 83 -1.86 -10.12 3.84
N ASN A 84 -1.60 -10.74 2.68
CA ASN A 84 -0.50 -11.70 2.50
C ASN A 84 0.61 -11.20 1.58
N GLY A 85 0.61 -9.93 1.17
CA GLY A 85 1.67 -9.44 0.30
C GLY A 85 1.61 -7.95 -0.02
N GLU A 86 2.70 -7.48 -0.61
CA GLU A 86 2.82 -6.14 -1.17
C GLU A 86 3.71 -6.18 -2.42
N LEU A 87 3.22 -5.57 -3.49
CA LEU A 87 4.07 -5.12 -4.58
C LEU A 87 4.38 -3.64 -4.37
N PHE A 88 5.66 -3.34 -4.15
CA PHE A 88 6.17 -1.98 -4.09
C PHE A 88 6.89 -1.65 -5.39
N LEU A 89 6.49 -0.53 -6.01
CA LEU A 89 7.07 0.03 -7.23
C LEU A 89 7.59 1.42 -6.91
N TRP A 90 8.84 1.73 -7.30
CA TRP A 90 9.45 3.04 -7.09
C TRP A 90 10.45 3.38 -8.19
N LYS A 91 10.77 4.67 -8.33
CA LYS A 91 11.88 5.13 -9.18
C LYS A 91 13.19 5.11 -8.39
N ILE A 92 14.25 4.66 -9.04
CA ILE A 92 15.64 4.94 -8.64
C ILE A 92 16.20 6.08 -9.52
N ASP A 93 17.46 6.43 -9.29
CA ASP A 93 18.17 7.42 -10.08
C ASP A 93 18.04 7.16 -11.59
N ASN A 94 18.05 8.23 -12.39
CA ASN A 94 17.82 8.21 -13.84
C ASN A 94 16.42 7.76 -14.28
N CYS A 95 15.40 7.90 -13.42
CA CYS A 95 14.01 7.55 -13.73
C CYS A 95 13.79 6.07 -14.07
N ILE A 96 14.69 5.19 -13.63
CA ILE A 96 14.55 3.75 -13.84
C ILE A 96 13.56 3.20 -12.81
N TRP A 97 12.58 2.43 -13.26
CA TRP A 97 11.63 1.78 -12.38
C TRP A 97 12.22 0.52 -11.74
N GLN A 98 11.95 0.34 -10.46
CA GLN A 98 12.23 -0.87 -9.69
C GLN A 98 10.95 -1.36 -9.03
N ALA A 99 10.80 -2.67 -8.92
CA ALA A 99 9.69 -3.27 -8.22
C ALA A 99 10.16 -4.45 -7.37
N ARG A 100 9.50 -4.63 -6.24
CA ARG A 100 9.70 -5.75 -5.31
C ARG A 100 8.35 -6.29 -4.89
N LEU A 101 8.23 -7.60 -4.93
CA LEU A 101 7.10 -8.33 -4.38
C LEU A 101 7.51 -8.96 -3.06
N ILE A 102 6.74 -8.70 -2.01
CA ILE A 102 6.80 -9.42 -0.74
C ILE A 102 5.58 -10.34 -0.67
N LYS A 103 5.81 -11.61 -0.36
CA LYS A 103 4.77 -12.62 -0.09
C LYS A 103 4.98 -13.17 1.32
N ASP A 104 3.97 -12.99 2.15
CA ASP A 104 3.90 -13.62 3.46
C ASP A 104 3.40 -15.06 3.30
N LEU A 105 3.68 -15.90 4.30
CA LEU A 105 3.38 -17.35 4.34
C LEU A 105 4.21 -18.21 3.39
N GLU A 106 5.13 -17.60 2.65
CA GLU A 106 6.09 -18.25 1.74
C GLU A 106 7.53 -17.89 2.15
N GLY A 107 8.53 -18.67 1.74
CA GLY A 107 9.94 -18.38 2.04
C GLY A 107 10.37 -18.72 3.47
N ASP A 108 11.35 -17.96 3.97
CA ASP A 108 12.05 -18.20 5.23
C ASP A 108 11.32 -17.57 6.42
N GLU A 109 11.49 -18.13 7.61
CA GLU A 109 10.91 -17.58 8.84
C GLU A 109 11.61 -16.27 9.24
N ASN A 110 10.84 -15.19 9.37
CA ASN A 110 11.32 -13.87 9.74
C ASN A 110 10.56 -13.35 10.96
N GLU A 111 11.25 -12.58 11.80
CA GLU A 111 10.63 -11.85 12.91
C GLU A 111 9.97 -10.56 12.41
N TYR A 112 8.80 -10.23 12.96
CA TYR A 112 8.08 -9.03 12.59
C TYR A 112 7.25 -8.48 13.74
N PHE A 113 6.85 -7.22 13.61
CA PHE A 113 5.75 -6.63 14.39
C PHE A 113 4.84 -5.79 13.50
N ASP A 114 3.61 -5.60 13.93
CA ASP A 114 2.63 -4.78 13.21
C ASP A 114 2.43 -3.42 13.90
N GLU A 115 2.37 -2.35 13.12
CA GLU A 115 2.05 -0.99 13.57
C GLU A 115 0.75 -0.51 12.88
N THR A 116 -0.03 0.32 13.59
CA THR A 116 -1.21 1.00 13.02
C THR A 116 -0.93 2.48 12.85
N MET A 117 -0.82 2.94 11.61
CA MET A 117 -0.66 4.36 11.28
C MET A 117 -2.03 5.03 11.06
N LEU A 118 -2.20 6.25 11.56
CA LEU A 118 -3.41 7.03 11.33
C LEU A 118 -3.32 7.76 9.98
N LEU A 119 -4.40 7.68 9.21
CA LEU A 119 -4.54 8.41 7.95
C LEU A 119 -5.14 9.81 8.20
N TRP A 120 -4.66 10.79 7.44
CA TRP A 120 -5.10 12.18 7.55
C TRP A 120 -6.55 12.37 7.09
N GLY A 121 -7.45 12.67 8.02
CA GLY A 121 -8.83 12.99 7.65
C GLY A 121 -9.69 13.29 8.86
N THR A 122 -10.19 14.52 8.95
CA THR A 122 -11.08 14.92 10.06
C THR A 122 -12.54 15.01 9.66
N LYS A 123 -12.80 15.29 8.38
CA LYS A 123 -14.15 15.53 7.84
C LYS A 123 -14.28 14.90 6.46
N CYS A 124 -15.31 14.08 6.28
CA CYS A 124 -15.69 13.58 4.96
C CYS A 124 -16.50 14.66 4.23
N LYS A 125 -16.12 14.97 2.99
CA LYS A 125 -16.76 16.01 2.17
C LYS A 125 -17.71 15.44 1.13
N LYS A 126 -17.32 14.34 0.51
CA LYS A 126 -18.03 13.69 -0.58
C LYS A 126 -17.74 12.20 -0.55
N SER A 127 -18.68 11.41 -1.04
CA SER A 127 -18.48 9.98 -1.29
C SER A 127 -19.05 9.63 -2.65
N LYS A 128 -18.32 8.80 -3.40
CA LYS A 128 -18.78 8.29 -4.70
C LYS A 128 -18.07 6.97 -4.97
N ASP A 129 -18.82 5.99 -5.48
CA ASP A 129 -18.30 4.69 -5.93
C ASP A 129 -17.35 4.00 -4.92
N GLY A 130 -17.71 4.02 -3.64
CA GLY A 130 -16.92 3.41 -2.55
C GLY A 130 -15.71 4.21 -2.07
N PHE A 131 -15.38 5.35 -2.70
CA PHE A 131 -14.33 6.27 -2.24
C PHE A 131 -14.92 7.45 -1.47
N TYR A 132 -14.19 7.90 -0.44
CA TYR A 132 -14.64 8.93 0.48
C TYR A 132 -13.59 10.03 0.57
N LEU A 133 -13.92 11.24 0.09
CA LEU A 133 -13.02 12.38 0.09
C LEU A 133 -12.91 12.96 1.49
N TRP A 134 -11.82 12.62 2.17
CA TRP A 134 -11.47 13.15 3.48
C TRP A 134 -10.62 14.41 3.35
N GLU A 135 -10.92 15.41 4.17
CA GLU A 135 -10.14 16.63 4.30
C GLU A 135 -9.62 16.76 5.74
N HIS A 136 -8.34 17.11 5.85
CA HIS A 136 -7.72 17.47 7.12
C HIS A 136 -7.75 18.98 7.34
N ALA A 137 -8.77 19.42 8.08
CA ALA A 137 -8.97 20.77 8.61
C ALA A 137 -8.40 21.93 7.73
N SER A 138 -7.74 22.91 8.35
CA SER A 138 -7.25 24.16 7.75
C SER A 138 -6.05 23.99 6.81
N GLU A 139 -5.46 22.80 6.75
CA GLU A 139 -4.24 22.53 5.96
C GLU A 139 -4.55 22.15 4.51
N GLY A 140 -5.84 21.93 4.18
CA GLY A 140 -6.26 21.63 2.81
C GLY A 140 -5.79 20.27 2.26
N LEU A 141 -5.14 19.44 3.09
CA LEU A 141 -4.74 18.09 2.74
C LEU A 141 -5.98 17.23 2.48
N ARG A 142 -6.00 16.57 1.32
CA ARG A 142 -7.12 15.76 0.85
C ARG A 142 -6.64 14.45 0.29
N HIS A 143 -7.39 13.40 0.58
CA HIS A 143 -7.25 12.12 -0.10
C HIS A 143 -8.60 11.38 -0.08
N ALA A 144 -8.72 10.33 -0.88
CA ALA A 144 -9.96 9.59 -0.97
C ALA A 144 -9.75 8.07 -0.87
N PRO A 145 -9.36 7.54 0.31
CA PRO A 145 -9.31 6.10 0.53
C PRO A 145 -10.71 5.46 0.41
N PRO A 146 -10.79 4.16 0.07
CA PRO A 146 -12.03 3.39 0.10
C PRO A 146 -12.47 3.04 1.53
N VAL A 147 -12.61 4.06 2.39
CA VAL A 147 -12.92 3.95 3.82
C VAL A 147 -14.03 4.93 4.20
N SER A 148 -15.16 4.40 4.66
CA SER A 148 -16.38 5.17 4.90
C SER A 148 -16.43 5.86 6.27
N LYS A 149 -15.75 5.29 7.27
CA LYS A 149 -15.78 5.75 8.67
C LYS A 149 -14.45 6.38 9.06
N LYS A 150 -14.49 7.42 9.88
CA LYS A 150 -13.29 8.13 10.34
C LYS A 150 -12.43 7.23 11.23
N GLU A 151 -13.06 6.38 12.03
CA GLU A 151 -12.41 5.47 12.97
C GLU A 151 -11.59 4.38 12.27
N ASP A 152 -11.87 4.18 10.97
CA ASP A 152 -11.27 3.20 10.09
C ASP A 152 -10.17 3.81 9.22
N LEU A 153 -9.89 5.12 9.32
CA LEU A 153 -8.79 5.81 8.64
C LEU A 153 -7.44 5.40 9.24
N LYS A 154 -7.08 4.15 9.01
CA LYS A 154 -5.93 3.47 9.58
C LYS A 154 -5.29 2.61 8.52
N LEU A 155 -3.97 2.61 8.53
CA LEU A 155 -3.14 1.78 7.67
C LEU A 155 -2.31 0.87 8.56
N LYS A 156 -2.50 -0.44 8.41
CA LYS A 156 -1.70 -1.44 9.11
C LYS A 156 -0.42 -1.68 8.32
N VAL A 157 0.71 -1.56 9.00
CA VAL A 157 2.05 -1.75 8.45
C VAL A 157 2.71 -2.91 9.19
N ARG A 158 3.40 -3.79 8.46
CA ARG A 158 4.22 -4.86 9.02
C ARG A 158 5.68 -4.51 8.85
N HIS A 159 6.42 -4.55 9.95
CA HIS A 159 7.85 -4.29 10.01
C HIS A 159 8.59 -5.60 10.25
N TYR A 160 9.44 -5.99 9.31
CA TYR A 160 10.30 -7.16 9.44
C TYR A 160 11.62 -6.76 10.09
N ILE A 161 12.06 -7.58 11.04
CA ILE A 161 13.20 -7.32 11.91
C ILE A 161 14.39 -8.13 11.42
N ASP A 162 15.56 -7.52 11.47
CA ASP A 162 16.84 -8.17 11.30
C ASP A 162 17.83 -7.64 12.36
N TYR A 163 19.00 -8.27 12.46
CA TYR A 163 19.97 -8.00 13.50
C TYR A 163 21.33 -7.72 12.87
N ASP A 164 22.02 -6.68 13.35
CA ASP A 164 23.38 -6.39 12.91
C ASP A 164 24.42 -7.31 13.57
N GLU A 165 25.70 -7.09 13.26
CA GLU A 165 26.81 -7.91 13.77
C GLU A 165 26.95 -7.87 15.30
N ASP A 166 26.44 -6.82 15.96
CA ASP A 166 26.43 -6.65 17.41
C ASP A 166 25.14 -7.20 18.06
N GLY A 167 24.20 -7.72 17.27
CA GLY A 167 22.92 -8.24 17.72
C GLY A 167 21.89 -7.15 18.04
N GLN A 168 22.08 -5.92 17.56
CA GLN A 168 21.07 -4.86 17.66
C GLN A 168 19.97 -5.07 16.60
N ALA A 169 18.72 -5.09 17.06
CA ALA A 169 17.56 -5.23 16.20
C ALA A 169 17.27 -3.93 15.43
N TYR A 170 16.98 -4.04 14.14
CA TYR A 170 16.52 -2.95 13.28
C TYR A 170 15.37 -3.40 12.37
N VAL A 171 14.61 -2.43 11.85
CA VAL A 171 13.59 -2.70 10.82
C VAL A 171 14.30 -2.85 9.48
N ASN A 172 14.40 -4.08 8.98
CA ASN A 172 15.01 -4.38 7.69
C ASN A 172 14.16 -3.86 6.53
N PHE A 173 12.86 -4.14 6.56
CA PHE A 173 11.91 -3.59 5.60
C PHE A 173 10.50 -3.55 6.19
N SER A 174 9.60 -2.87 5.48
CA SER A 174 8.20 -2.77 5.87
C SER A 174 7.29 -2.87 4.67
N ARG A 175 6.10 -3.42 4.89
CA ARG A 175 5.03 -3.51 3.90
C ARG A 175 3.70 -3.04 4.46
N LEU A 176 2.83 -2.57 3.58
CA LEU A 176 1.43 -2.32 3.90
C LEU A 176 0.67 -3.65 3.95
N VAL A 177 -0.26 -3.77 4.89
CA VAL A 177 -1.02 -4.99 5.15
C VAL A 177 -2.51 -4.79 4.92
N PHE A 178 -3.06 -3.72 5.47
CA PHE A 178 -4.50 -3.55 5.54
C PHE A 178 -4.88 -2.08 5.64
N LEU A 179 -5.98 -1.71 4.97
CA LEU A 179 -6.62 -0.41 5.06
C LEU A 179 -7.99 -0.56 5.75
N GLY A 180 -8.19 0.10 6.88
CA GLY A 180 -9.45 0.05 7.63
C GLY A 180 -9.24 -0.06 9.14
N ALA A 181 -10.33 -0.21 9.90
CA ALA A 181 -10.24 -0.50 11.32
C ALA A 181 -9.50 -1.81 11.58
N ASN A 182 -8.63 -1.81 12.59
CA ASN A 182 -7.93 -3.01 13.06
C ASN A 182 -8.91 -4.18 13.13
N VAL A 183 -8.67 -5.20 12.29
CA VAL A 183 -9.32 -6.50 12.45
C VAL A 183 -8.85 -7.00 13.81
N ARG A 184 -9.72 -6.92 14.83
CA ARG A 184 -9.48 -7.64 16.08
C ARG A 184 -9.32 -9.11 15.68
N GLY A 185 -8.18 -9.70 16.04
CA GLY A 185 -7.73 -11.02 15.60
C GLY A 185 -8.88 -12.01 15.42
N GLY A 186 -9.15 -12.32 14.16
CA GLY A 186 -9.93 -13.49 13.77
C GLY A 186 -8.97 -14.34 12.96
N VAL A 187 -8.39 -15.34 13.63
CA VAL A 187 -7.79 -16.49 12.97
C VAL A 187 -8.88 -17.03 12.03
N ALA A 188 -8.58 -17.10 10.73
CA ALA A 188 -9.32 -17.94 9.81
C ALA A 188 -8.79 -19.37 9.95
#